data_AF-A0A970W1F0-F1
#
_entry.id   AF-A0A970W1F0-F1
#
_cell.length_a   1.000
_cell.length_b   1.000
_cell.length_c   1.000
_cell.angle_alpha   90.00
_cell.angle_beta   90.00
_cell.angle_gamma   90.00
#
_symmetry.space_group_name_H-M   'P 1'
#
loop_
_entity.id
_entity.type
_entity.pdbx_description
1 polymer ?
#
loop_
_entity_poly.entity_id
_entity_poly.type
_entity_poly.pdbx_seq_one_letter_code
_entity_poly.pdbx_strand_id
1 'polypeptide(L)'
;MTQRTRILIALGVLVALAALVLGVDAWQRAQLGPEPELPPGSIPIRMDGRLVGGFTAGDLEALQEASFVDAEEGKTQDGWMLRDVLLLRVKRSALRPTTLVRVSSSSRGKTVEVIWAEVDDPANMVMFDLSGRGTLKLVSLLPQLDVRDEWVQDVDGIEIVSRGESE
;
A
#
# COMPACT_ATOMS: atom_id res chain seq x y z
N MET A 1 32.18 31.05 26.27
CA MET A 1 31.62 30.86 24.90
C MET A 1 30.64 31.98 24.62
N THR A 2 30.83 32.77 23.55
CA THR A 2 29.98 33.94 23.27
C THR A 2 28.68 33.54 22.56
N GLN A 3 27.61 34.32 22.74
CA GLN A 3 26.31 34.08 22.09
C GLN A 3 26.42 33.97 20.57
N ARG A 4 27.30 34.76 19.95
CA ARG A 4 27.63 34.68 18.51
C ARG A 4 28.19 33.32 18.10
N THR A 5 29.09 32.75 18.91
CA THR A 5 29.68 31.42 18.64
C THR A 5 28.61 30.32 18.72
N ARG A 6 27.70 30.40 19.69
CA ARG A 6 26.59 29.43 19.84
C ARG A 6 25.61 29.48 18.67
N ILE A 7 25.27 30.68 18.18
CA ILE A 7 24.40 30.87 17.01
C ILE A 7 25.05 30.30 15.75
N LEU A 8 26.34 30.54 15.52
CA LEU A 8 27.05 30.00 14.36
C LEU A 8 27.13 28.47 14.38
N ILE A 9 27.36 27.87 15.55
CA ILE A 9 27.35 26.41 15.70
C ILE A 9 25.95 25.86 15.41
N ALA A 10 24.90 26.46 16.00
CA ALA A 10 23.52 26.01 15.77
C ALA A 10 23.13 26.10 14.29
N LEU A 11 23.50 27.18 13.60
CA LEU A 11 23.25 27.33 12.17
C LEU A 11 24.04 26.31 11.34
N GLY A 12 25.30 26.06 11.69
CA GLY A 12 26.13 25.05 11.03
C GLY A 12 25.55 23.64 11.18
N VAL A 13 25.07 23.28 12.38
CA VAL A 13 24.40 21.99 12.62
C VAL A 13 23.10 21.91 11.81
N LEU A 14 22.29 22.96 11.78
CA LEU A 14 21.05 22.99 10.99
C LEU A 14 21.31 22.76 9.50
N VAL A 15 22.31 23.46 8.93
CA VAL A 15 22.70 23.30 7.52
C VAL A 15 23.23 21.89 7.25
N ALA A 16 24.05 21.34 8.16
CA ALA A 16 24.56 19.98 8.02
C ALA A 16 23.43 18.93 8.05
N LEU A 17 22.43 19.09 8.94
CA LEU A 17 21.26 18.21 8.98
C LEU A 17 20.42 18.34 7.71
N ALA A 18 20.18 19.56 7.22
CA ALA A 18 19.42 19.77 5.98
C ALA A 18 20.13 19.13 4.78
N ALA A 19 21.46 19.32 4.66
CA ALA A 19 22.26 18.71 3.61
C ALA A 19 22.27 17.18 3.69
N LEU A 20 22.31 16.61 4.91
CA LEU A 20 22.24 15.16 5.11
C LEU A 20 20.88 14.61 4.66
N VAL A 21 19.77 15.22 5.08
CA VAL A 21 18.42 14.79 4.70
C VAL A 21 18.23 14.87 3.19
N LEU A 22 18.62 15.97 2.57
CA LEU A 22 18.54 16.15 1.12
C LEU A 22 19.45 15.16 0.36
N GLY A 23 20.63 14.86 0.90
CA GLY A 23 21.56 13.89 0.30
C GLY A 23 21.01 12.47 0.32
N VAL A 24 20.39 12.05 1.42
CA VAL A 24 19.74 10.73 1.53
C VAL A 24 18.53 10.64 0.60
N ASP A 25 17.67 11.66 0.56
CA ASP A 25 16.50 11.71 -0.33
C ASP A 25 16.92 11.67 -1.81
N ALA A 26 17.91 12.48 -2.22
CA ALA A 26 18.42 12.48 -3.59
C ALA A 26 19.01 11.11 -4.00
N TRP A 27 19.73 10.45 -3.08
CA TRP A 27 20.28 9.12 -3.34
C TRP A 27 19.18 8.05 -3.45
N GLN A 28 18.17 8.09 -2.60
CA GLN A 28 17.01 7.19 -2.68
C GLN A 28 16.24 7.38 -3.98
N ARG A 29 15.98 8.63 -4.40
CA ARG A 29 15.30 8.92 -5.67
C ARG A 29 16.07 8.42 -6.87
N ALA A 30 17.40 8.57 -6.87
CA ALA A 30 18.26 8.10 -7.94
C ALA A 30 18.22 6.57 -8.11
N GLN A 31 18.04 5.81 -7.03
CA GLN A 31 17.97 4.35 -7.07
C GLN A 31 16.63 3.81 -7.60
N LEU A 32 15.55 4.60 -7.51
CA LEU A 32 14.18 4.15 -7.78
C LEU A 32 13.69 4.51 -9.21
N GLY A 33 14.50 5.21 -10.03
CA GLY A 33 14.13 5.59 -11.41
C GLY A 33 13.17 6.79 -11.50
N PRO A 34 12.50 7.04 -12.63
CA PRO A 34 11.33 7.95 -12.71
C PRO A 34 10.05 7.28 -12.21
N GLU A 35 9.01 8.05 -11.88
CA GLU A 35 7.68 7.50 -11.59
C GLU A 35 7.02 6.99 -12.89
N PRO A 36 6.33 5.85 -12.85
CA PRO A 36 5.66 5.31 -14.02
C PRO A 36 4.40 6.12 -14.37
N GLU A 37 4.10 6.25 -15.67
CA GLU A 37 2.80 6.72 -16.12
C GLU A 37 1.77 5.60 -15.96
N LEU A 38 0.56 5.93 -15.49
CA LEU A 38 -0.52 4.96 -15.33
C LEU A 38 -1.54 5.06 -16.46
N PRO A 39 -1.99 3.92 -17.02
CA PRO A 39 -3.17 3.89 -17.87
C PRO A 39 -4.40 4.47 -17.15
N PRO A 40 -5.32 5.15 -17.87
CA PRO A 40 -6.58 5.60 -17.29
C PRO A 40 -7.36 4.44 -16.64
N GLY A 41 -7.94 4.70 -15.47
CA GLY A 41 -8.68 3.70 -14.70
C GLY A 41 -7.82 2.73 -13.89
N SER A 42 -6.49 2.89 -13.89
CA SER A 42 -5.62 2.11 -13.00
C SER A 42 -5.83 2.49 -11.54
N ILE A 43 -5.77 1.49 -10.66
CA ILE A 43 -5.65 1.71 -9.22
C ILE A 43 -4.15 1.88 -8.89
N PRO A 44 -3.73 3.06 -8.39
CA PRO A 44 -2.33 3.34 -8.08
C PRO A 44 -1.84 2.57 -6.87
N ILE A 45 -0.59 2.10 -6.95
CA ILE A 45 0.18 1.51 -5.86
C ILE A 45 1.36 2.44 -5.57
N ARG A 46 1.40 2.95 -4.35
CA ARG A 46 2.48 3.78 -3.84
C ARG A 46 3.28 3.03 -2.79
N MET A 47 4.58 3.31 -2.73
CA MET A 47 5.47 2.83 -1.68
C MET A 47 6.19 4.02 -1.08
N ASP A 48 6.00 4.24 0.22
CA ASP A 48 6.52 5.38 0.97
C ASP A 48 6.21 6.73 0.30
N GLY A 49 4.96 6.90 -0.14
CA GLY A 49 4.44 8.11 -0.79
C GLY A 49 4.78 8.27 -2.27
N ARG A 50 5.62 7.38 -2.82
CA ARG A 50 6.06 7.43 -4.21
C ARG A 50 5.30 6.43 -5.09
N LEU A 51 4.92 6.83 -6.29
CA LEU A 51 4.26 5.93 -7.23
C LEU A 51 5.24 4.85 -7.73
N VAL A 52 4.91 3.58 -7.48
CA VAL A 52 5.69 2.42 -7.95
C VAL A 52 4.99 1.64 -9.05
N GLY A 53 3.71 1.92 -9.28
CA GLY A 53 2.93 1.37 -10.37
C GLY A 53 1.43 1.49 -10.11
N GLY A 54 0.65 0.75 -10.87
CA GLY A 54 -0.76 0.57 -10.64
C GLY A 54 -1.21 -0.71 -11.31
N PHE A 55 -2.47 -1.09 -11.11
CA PHE A 55 -3.04 -2.24 -11.78
C PHE A 55 -4.38 -1.88 -12.41
N THR A 56 -4.66 -2.56 -13.51
CA THR A 56 -5.88 -2.46 -14.31
C THR A 56 -6.65 -3.77 -14.23
N ALA A 57 -7.89 -3.78 -14.72
CA ALA A 57 -8.66 -5.02 -14.86
C ALA A 57 -7.91 -6.08 -15.69
N GLY A 58 -7.21 -5.67 -16.75
CA GLY A 58 -6.42 -6.59 -17.59
C GLY A 58 -5.20 -7.18 -16.88
N ASP A 59 -4.60 -6.48 -15.91
CA ASP A 59 -3.53 -7.08 -15.08
C ASP A 59 -4.09 -8.21 -14.20
N LEU A 60 -5.35 -8.09 -13.74
CA LEU A 60 -6.01 -9.09 -12.90
C LEU A 60 -6.36 -10.36 -13.68
N GLU A 61 -6.71 -10.25 -14.96
CA GLU A 61 -7.00 -11.41 -15.83
C GLU A 61 -5.82 -12.40 -15.95
N ALA A 62 -4.59 -11.92 -15.72
CA ALA A 62 -3.40 -12.75 -15.72
C ALA A 62 -3.12 -13.44 -14.36
N LEU A 63 -3.83 -13.04 -13.30
CA LEU A 63 -3.66 -13.59 -11.96
C LEU A 63 -4.61 -14.76 -11.71
N GLN A 64 -4.18 -15.67 -10.84
CA GLN A 64 -5.02 -16.77 -10.39
C GLN A 64 -6.12 -16.25 -9.47
N GLU A 65 -7.35 -16.66 -9.73
CA GLU A 65 -8.48 -16.39 -8.86
C GLU A 65 -8.46 -17.28 -7.60
N ALA A 66 -8.92 -16.72 -6.49
CA ALA A 66 -9.16 -17.35 -5.21
C ALA A 66 -10.63 -17.11 -4.81
N SER A 67 -11.12 -17.97 -3.92
CA SER A 67 -12.52 -17.96 -3.51
C SER A 67 -12.67 -18.42 -2.07
N PHE A 68 -13.60 -17.80 -1.34
CA PHE A 68 -14.05 -18.29 -0.04
C PHE A 68 -15.53 -17.96 0.17
N VAL A 69 -16.18 -18.66 1.09
CA VAL A 69 -17.57 -18.36 1.49
C VAL A 69 -17.54 -17.47 2.71
N ASP A 70 -18.13 -16.28 2.62
CA ASP A 70 -18.23 -15.37 3.76
C ASP A 70 -19.17 -15.95 4.84
N ALA A 71 -18.83 -15.73 6.10
CA ALA A 71 -19.54 -16.32 7.22
C ALA A 71 -20.86 -15.60 7.57
N GLU A 72 -21.03 -14.35 7.13
CA GLU A 72 -22.14 -13.48 7.52
C GLU A 72 -23.39 -13.69 6.64
N GLU A 73 -23.22 -13.56 5.32
CA GLU A 73 -24.27 -13.71 4.32
C GLU A 73 -24.24 -15.11 3.65
N GLY A 74 -23.16 -15.88 3.87
CA GLY A 74 -23.01 -17.21 3.26
C GLY A 74 -22.76 -17.15 1.76
N LYS A 75 -22.29 -16.00 1.23
CA LYS A 75 -22.04 -15.83 -0.20
C LYS A 75 -20.60 -16.17 -0.53
N THR A 76 -20.41 -16.67 -1.73
CA THR A 76 -19.07 -16.85 -2.27
C THR A 76 -18.51 -15.48 -2.65
N GLN A 77 -17.31 -15.21 -2.17
CA GLN A 77 -16.47 -14.11 -2.61
C GLN A 77 -15.45 -14.71 -3.59
N ASP A 78 -15.30 -14.10 -4.77
CA ASP A 78 -14.43 -14.59 -5.83
C ASP A 78 -13.55 -13.45 -6.35
N GLY A 79 -12.24 -13.68 -6.53
CA GLY A 79 -11.37 -12.69 -7.14
C GLY A 79 -9.89 -12.94 -6.90
N TRP A 80 -9.09 -11.88 -6.69
CA TRP A 80 -7.62 -11.97 -6.76
C TRP A 80 -6.93 -11.58 -5.47
N MET A 81 -5.95 -12.39 -5.05
CA MET A 81 -5.18 -12.13 -3.83
C MET A 81 -4.43 -10.79 -3.93
N LEU A 82 -4.57 -9.94 -2.91
CA LEU A 82 -3.85 -8.67 -2.81
C LEU A 82 -2.34 -8.88 -2.91
N ARG A 83 -1.82 -9.95 -2.29
CA ARG A 83 -0.42 -10.38 -2.41
C ARG A 83 0.05 -10.41 -3.87
N ASP A 84 -0.70 -11.09 -4.71
CA ASP A 84 -0.28 -11.35 -6.09
C ASP A 84 -0.37 -10.06 -6.93
N VAL A 85 -1.36 -9.21 -6.65
CA VAL A 85 -1.44 -7.85 -7.21
C VAL A 85 -0.24 -6.99 -6.83
N LEU A 86 0.16 -6.96 -5.55
CA LEU A 86 1.31 -6.17 -5.10
C LEU A 86 2.61 -6.66 -5.74
N LEU A 87 2.76 -7.97 -5.90
CA LEU A 87 3.96 -8.58 -6.48
C LEU A 87 4.12 -8.36 -7.99
N LEU A 88 3.08 -7.85 -8.69
CA LEU A 88 3.22 -7.35 -10.06
C LEU A 88 4.12 -6.12 -10.13
N ARG A 89 4.19 -5.31 -9.06
CA ARG A 89 4.86 -4.00 -9.06
C ARG A 89 6.00 -3.91 -8.04
N VAL A 90 5.91 -4.63 -6.93
CA VAL A 90 6.88 -4.56 -5.84
C VAL A 90 7.58 -5.90 -5.66
N LYS A 91 8.92 -5.87 -5.59
CA LYS A 91 9.71 -7.07 -5.31
C LYS A 91 9.40 -7.55 -3.89
N ARG A 92 9.14 -8.84 -3.74
CA ARG A 92 8.94 -9.50 -2.43
C ARG A 92 10.03 -9.13 -1.40
N SER A 93 11.29 -9.00 -1.83
CA SER A 93 12.40 -8.62 -0.94
C SER A 93 12.30 -7.23 -0.33
N ALA A 94 11.43 -6.35 -0.85
CA ALA A 94 11.16 -5.03 -0.29
C ALA A 94 10.06 -5.04 0.78
N LEU A 95 9.28 -6.12 0.86
CA LEU A 95 8.12 -6.26 1.74
C LEU A 95 8.53 -7.06 2.97
N ARG A 96 8.80 -6.37 4.08
CA ARG A 96 9.08 -7.01 5.37
C ARG A 96 7.78 -7.50 5.96
N PRO A 97 7.77 -8.54 6.82
CA PRO A 97 6.55 -9.02 7.47
C PRO A 97 5.73 -7.90 8.16
N THR A 98 6.41 -6.88 8.68
CA THR A 98 5.82 -5.71 9.36
C THR A 98 5.56 -4.50 8.43
N THR A 99 5.81 -4.62 7.13
CA THR A 99 5.47 -3.57 6.16
C THR A 99 3.95 -3.37 6.19
N LEU A 100 3.51 -2.13 6.31
CA LEU A 100 2.08 -1.81 6.33
C LEU A 100 1.56 -1.71 4.90
N VAL A 101 0.40 -2.28 4.63
CA VAL A 101 -0.34 -2.13 3.39
C VAL A 101 -1.67 -1.47 3.74
N ARG A 102 -1.81 -0.23 3.31
CA ARG A 102 -3.02 0.57 3.46
C ARG A 102 -3.81 0.53 2.16
N VAL A 103 -5.07 0.13 2.24
CA VAL A 103 -5.98 0.09 1.08
C VAL A 103 -7.13 1.04 1.35
N SER A 104 -7.44 1.91 0.38
CA SER A 104 -8.40 3.01 0.55
C SER A 104 -9.46 3.06 -0.55
N SER A 105 -10.59 3.65 -0.17
CA SER A 105 -11.60 4.18 -1.08
C SER A 105 -11.89 5.63 -0.72
N SER A 106 -11.50 6.56 -1.60
CA SER A 106 -11.78 7.98 -1.43
C SER A 106 -13.28 8.28 -1.48
N SER A 107 -14.02 7.61 -2.38
CA SER A 107 -15.46 7.81 -2.55
C SER A 107 -16.30 7.37 -1.35
N ARG A 108 -15.78 6.44 -0.55
CA ARG A 108 -16.41 5.94 0.68
C ARG A 108 -15.82 6.55 1.96
N GLY A 109 -14.70 7.26 1.85
CA GLY A 109 -13.93 7.73 3.02
C GLY A 109 -13.44 6.58 3.90
N LYS A 110 -13.17 5.41 3.31
CA LYS A 110 -12.83 4.18 4.05
C LYS A 110 -11.41 3.75 3.76
N THR A 111 -10.72 3.28 4.79
CA THR A 111 -9.34 2.80 4.71
C THR A 111 -9.18 1.64 5.67
N VAL A 112 -8.39 0.65 5.28
CA VAL A 112 -7.93 -0.43 6.17
C VAL A 112 -6.41 -0.54 6.07
N GLU A 113 -5.79 -0.98 7.15
CA GLU A 113 -4.37 -1.24 7.23
C GLU A 113 -4.16 -2.70 7.64
N VAL A 114 -3.34 -3.41 6.87
CA VAL A 114 -2.95 -4.80 7.13
C VAL A 114 -1.45 -4.90 7.00
N ILE A 115 -0.79 -5.76 7.78
CA ILE A 115 0.65 -5.97 7.60
C ILE A 115 0.91 -6.97 6.48
N TRP A 116 2.07 -6.86 5.84
CA TRP A 116 2.44 -7.75 4.75
C TRP A 116 2.41 -9.23 5.15
N ALA A 117 2.76 -9.57 6.40
CA ALA A 117 2.64 -10.95 6.89
C ALA A 117 1.20 -11.50 6.77
N GLU A 118 0.20 -10.67 7.01
CA GLU A 118 -1.21 -11.05 6.89
C GLU A 118 -1.64 -11.14 5.43
N VAL A 119 -1.18 -10.21 4.59
CA VAL A 119 -1.45 -10.21 3.14
C VAL A 119 -0.80 -11.41 2.45
N ASP A 120 0.41 -11.78 2.87
CA ASP A 120 1.21 -12.83 2.24
C ASP A 120 0.72 -14.24 2.58
N ASP A 121 0.05 -14.39 3.73
CA ASP A 121 -0.56 -15.66 4.16
C ASP A 121 -1.84 -15.96 3.37
N PRO A 122 -1.85 -16.98 2.50
CA PRO A 122 -3.03 -17.33 1.72
C PRO A 122 -4.23 -17.76 2.57
N ALA A 123 -4.03 -18.18 3.82
CA ALA A 123 -5.12 -18.56 4.71
C ALA A 123 -6.01 -17.38 5.10
N ASN A 124 -5.48 -16.15 5.05
CA ASN A 124 -6.24 -14.94 5.37
C ASN A 124 -7.14 -14.48 4.22
N MET A 125 -6.93 -14.97 2.99
CA MET A 125 -7.74 -14.60 1.82
C MET A 125 -7.91 -13.08 1.63
N VAL A 126 -6.87 -12.29 1.90
CA VAL A 126 -6.90 -10.83 1.64
C VAL A 126 -6.94 -10.63 0.12
N MET A 127 -8.13 -10.37 -0.43
CA MET A 127 -8.36 -10.40 -1.87
C MET A 127 -9.32 -9.31 -2.34
N PHE A 128 -9.19 -8.97 -3.62
CA PHE A 128 -10.14 -8.13 -4.34
C PHE A 128 -11.20 -8.99 -5.00
N ASP A 129 -12.46 -8.73 -4.68
CA ASP A 129 -13.62 -9.28 -5.38
C ASP A 129 -14.32 -8.13 -6.17
N LEU A 130 -14.96 -8.48 -7.28
CA LEU A 130 -15.79 -7.57 -8.07
C LEU A 130 -17.15 -7.35 -7.40
N SER A 131 -17.41 -6.10 -7.03
CA SER A 131 -18.74 -5.67 -6.62
C SER A 131 -19.72 -5.79 -7.79
N GLY A 132 -21.01 -5.96 -7.51
CA GLY A 132 -22.06 -6.00 -8.53
C GLY A 132 -22.20 -4.71 -9.37
N ARG A 133 -21.47 -3.63 -9.02
CA ARG A 133 -21.39 -2.38 -9.80
C ARG A 133 -20.13 -2.29 -10.67
N GLY A 134 -19.31 -3.33 -10.71
CA GLY A 134 -18.09 -3.40 -11.52
C GLY A 134 -16.87 -2.73 -10.88
N THR A 135 -16.90 -2.47 -9.56
CA THR A 135 -15.78 -1.90 -8.81
C THR A 135 -15.17 -2.94 -7.90
N LEU A 136 -13.89 -2.80 -7.53
CA LEU A 136 -13.26 -3.72 -6.60
C LEU A 136 -13.67 -3.43 -5.17
N LYS A 137 -13.89 -4.49 -4.40
CA LYS A 137 -13.99 -4.47 -2.93
C LYS A 137 -12.87 -5.33 -2.35
N LEU A 138 -12.24 -4.86 -1.28
CA LEU A 138 -11.29 -5.65 -0.50
C LEU A 138 -12.06 -6.42 0.58
N VAL A 139 -11.88 -7.74 0.57
CA VAL A 139 -12.47 -8.69 1.51
C VAL A 139 -11.39 -9.61 2.09
N SER A 140 -11.65 -10.24 3.23
CA SER A 140 -10.69 -11.11 3.90
C SER A 140 -11.38 -12.04 4.90
N LEU A 141 -10.65 -13.04 5.40
CA LEU A 141 -10.99 -13.80 6.60
C LEU A 141 -10.40 -13.18 7.88
N LEU A 142 -9.70 -12.05 7.78
CA LEU A 142 -9.20 -11.30 8.93
C LEU A 142 -10.35 -10.64 9.71
N PRO A 143 -10.32 -10.60 11.06
CA PRO A 143 -11.40 -10.04 11.89
C PRO A 143 -11.75 -8.56 11.70
N GLN A 144 -10.98 -7.83 10.89
CA GLN A 144 -11.18 -6.41 10.58
C GLN A 144 -11.68 -6.18 9.15
N LEU A 145 -12.00 -7.28 8.46
CA LEU A 145 -12.44 -7.36 7.06
C LEU A 145 -13.34 -8.59 6.83
N ASP A 146 -13.80 -9.29 7.87
CA ASP A 146 -14.56 -10.55 7.77
C ASP A 146 -16.06 -10.34 7.62
N VAL A 147 -16.55 -9.14 7.94
CA VAL A 147 -17.94 -8.72 7.77
C VAL A 147 -18.09 -7.60 6.73
N ARG A 148 -19.28 -7.54 6.12
CA ARG A 148 -19.55 -6.65 4.99
C ARG A 148 -19.35 -5.16 5.29
N ASP A 149 -19.71 -4.75 6.50
CA ASP A 149 -19.58 -3.36 6.95
C ASP A 149 -18.11 -2.95 7.16
N GLU A 150 -17.18 -3.90 7.17
CA GLU A 150 -15.74 -3.68 7.31
C GLU A 150 -14.98 -3.71 5.98
N TRP A 151 -15.55 -4.31 4.94
CA TRP A 151 -14.97 -4.32 3.59
C TRP A 151 -14.71 -2.93 3.02
N VAL A 152 -13.58 -2.76 2.33
CA VAL A 152 -13.28 -1.53 1.59
C VAL A 152 -13.85 -1.67 0.19
N GLN A 153 -15.04 -1.11 -0.06
CA GLN A 153 -15.66 -1.09 -1.39
C GLN A 153 -15.15 0.09 -2.22
N ASP A 154 -15.22 -0.01 -3.55
CA ASP A 154 -14.81 1.04 -4.48
C ASP A 154 -13.34 1.44 -4.25
N VAL A 155 -12.46 0.43 -4.17
CA VAL A 155 -11.03 0.62 -3.93
C VAL A 155 -10.40 1.45 -5.04
N ASP A 156 -9.67 2.50 -4.66
CA ASP A 156 -9.04 3.44 -5.59
C ASP A 156 -7.61 3.82 -5.19
N GLY A 157 -7.05 3.23 -4.13
CA GLY A 157 -5.68 3.49 -3.73
C GLY A 157 -5.08 2.40 -2.85
N ILE A 158 -3.78 2.18 -3.05
CA ILE A 158 -2.93 1.33 -2.22
C ILE A 158 -1.67 2.10 -1.86
N GLU A 159 -1.33 2.11 -0.58
CA GLU A 159 -0.10 2.67 -0.02
C GLU A 159 0.65 1.61 0.77
N ILE A 160 1.94 1.43 0.47
CA ILE A 160 2.83 0.49 1.14
C ILE A 160 3.82 1.30 1.96
N VAL A 161 3.78 1.13 3.29
CA VAL A 161 4.67 1.86 4.20
C VAL A 161 5.73 0.91 4.74
N SER A 162 6.97 1.13 4.32
CA SER A 162 8.10 0.24 4.61
C SER A 162 8.50 0.29 6.08
N ARG A 163 8.32 1.43 6.75
CA ARG A 163 8.56 1.60 8.18
C ARG A 163 7.21 1.74 8.85
N GLY A 164 6.92 0.90 9.86
CA GLY A 164 5.90 1.29 10.83
C GLY A 164 6.33 2.63 11.39
N GLU A 165 5.58 3.70 11.07
CA GLU A 165 5.66 4.93 11.83
C GLU A 165 5.17 4.54 13.22
N SER A 166 6.12 4.24 14.10
CA SER A 166 5.91 4.36 15.52
C SER A 166 5.76 5.86 15.79
N GLU A 167 4.53 6.34 15.71
CA GLU A 167 4.09 7.52 16.46
C GLU A 167 4.05 7.23 17.97
#